data_AF-A0A6P5EZZ1-F1
#
_entry.id   AF-A0A6P5EZZ1-F1
#
_cell.length_a   1.000
_cell.length_b   1.000
_cell.length_c   1.000
_cell.angle_alpha   90.00
_cell.angle_beta   90.00
_cell.angle_gamma   90.00
#
_symmetry.space_group_name_H-M   'P 1'
#
loop_
_entity.id
_entity.type
_entity.pdbx_description
1 polymer ?
#
loop_
_entity_poly.entity_id
_entity_poly.type
_entity_poly.pdbx_seq_one_letter_code
_entity_poly.pdbx_strand_id
1 'polypeptide(L)'
;MCYVGKATKIFFFVVILLVVIMTDPDAPSPSEPTMREWIHWMVVNIPGGKDPSQGQEVVEYMGPQPPVGIHRYVLVLFEQKSQLASVASPAARPNFNTRVFAAQHDLGLPVAAVYFNSQKEPMSARRRRR
;
A
#
# COMPACT_ATOMS: atom_id res chain seq x y z
N MET A 1 -5.27 28.70 -53.42
CA MET A 1 -5.87 28.92 -52.09
C MET A 1 -5.14 27.99 -51.12
N CYS A 2 -4.20 28.50 -50.32
CA CYS A 2 -3.36 27.68 -49.45
C CYS A 2 -3.90 27.72 -48.03
N TYR A 3 -4.32 26.58 -47.49
CA TYR A 3 -4.75 26.48 -46.09
C TYR A 3 -3.54 26.24 -45.19
N VAL A 4 -3.29 27.15 -44.26
CA VAL A 4 -2.31 26.98 -43.18
C VAL A 4 -3.04 26.38 -41.98
N GLY A 5 -2.95 25.06 -41.80
CA GLY A 5 -3.52 24.37 -40.63
C GLY A 5 -2.53 24.38 -39.45
N LYS A 6 -2.91 24.99 -38.32
CA LYS A 6 -2.19 24.79 -37.05
C LYS A 6 -2.61 23.44 -36.46
N ALA A 7 -1.65 22.54 -36.29
CA ALA A 7 -1.89 21.27 -35.61
C ALA A 7 -2.12 21.52 -34.11
N THR A 8 -3.34 21.27 -33.64
CA THR A 8 -3.66 21.27 -32.22
C THR A 8 -3.20 19.93 -31.63
N LYS A 9 -2.19 19.93 -30.76
CA LYS A 9 -1.79 18.73 -30.02
C LYS A 9 -2.92 18.35 -29.07
N ILE A 10 -3.54 17.20 -29.30
CA ILE A 10 -4.50 16.58 -28.39
C ILE A 10 -3.71 15.84 -27.33
N PHE A 11 -3.83 16.26 -26.07
CA PHE A 11 -3.28 15.54 -24.92
C PHE A 11 -4.42 14.76 -24.25
N PHE A 12 -4.31 13.43 -24.24
CA PHE A 12 -5.16 12.59 -23.42
C PHE A 12 -4.57 12.56 -22.00
N PHE A 13 -5.22 13.20 -21.04
CA PHE A 13 -4.92 13.00 -19.63
C PHE A 13 -5.63 11.74 -19.16
N VAL A 14 -4.92 10.61 -19.16
CA VAL A 14 -5.40 9.41 -18.48
C VAL A 14 -5.15 9.61 -16.99
N VAL A 15 -6.22 9.79 -16.23
CA VAL A 15 -6.14 9.83 -14.77
C VAL A 15 -6.07 8.38 -14.29
N ILE A 16 -4.88 7.93 -13.92
CA ILE A 16 -4.66 6.61 -13.31
C ILE A 16 -4.89 6.76 -11.80
N LEU A 17 -5.63 5.84 -11.20
CA LEU A 17 -5.82 5.76 -9.76
C LEU A 17 -5.09 4.54 -9.20
N LEU A 18 -4.49 4.69 -8.03
CA LEU A 18 -3.67 3.68 -7.40
C LEU A 18 -4.15 3.38 -5.97
N VAL A 19 -3.95 2.14 -5.55
CA VAL A 19 -4.09 1.70 -4.16
C VAL A 19 -2.73 1.27 -3.64
N VAL A 20 -2.35 1.74 -2.46
CA VAL A 20 -1.20 1.23 -1.71
C VAL A 20 -1.67 0.49 -0.47
N ILE A 21 -1.11 -0.69 -0.22
CA ILE A 21 -1.36 -1.50 0.97
C ILE A 21 0.00 -1.84 1.58
N MET A 22 0.16 -1.55 2.87
CA MET A 22 1.29 -2.00 3.67
C MET A 22 0.83 -3.13 4.58
N THR A 23 1.51 -4.27 4.50
CA THR A 23 1.14 -5.49 5.23
C THR A 23 2.36 -6.20 5.81
N ASP A 24 2.17 -6.90 6.92
CA ASP A 24 3.17 -7.73 7.61
C ASP A 24 2.70 -9.21 7.61
N PRO A 25 3.30 -10.08 6.77
CA PRO A 25 2.94 -11.50 6.70
C PRO A 25 3.58 -12.33 7.82
N ASP A 26 4.43 -11.73 8.65
CA ASP A 26 5.21 -12.42 9.69
C ASP A 26 4.64 -12.17 11.09
N ALA A 27 3.46 -11.54 11.22
CA ALA A 27 2.86 -11.28 12.53
C ALA A 27 2.24 -12.54 13.19
N PRO A 28 2.41 -12.75 14.52
CA PRO A 28 3.22 -11.97 15.45
C PRO A 28 4.72 -12.33 15.44
N SER A 29 5.10 -13.47 14.86
CA SER A 29 6.52 -13.80 14.65
C SER A 29 6.71 -14.56 13.33
N PRO A 30 7.87 -14.41 12.65
CA PRO A 30 8.12 -15.09 11.37
C PRO A 30 8.06 -16.62 11.47
N SER A 31 8.40 -17.18 12.63
CA SER A 31 8.37 -18.62 12.90
C SER A 31 6.96 -19.14 13.18
N GLU A 32 6.08 -18.30 13.74
CA GLU A 32 4.71 -18.65 14.08
C GLU A 32 3.77 -17.49 13.70
N PRO A 33 3.49 -17.31 12.38
CA PRO A 33 2.76 -16.15 11.89
C PRO A 33 1.24 -16.39 11.94
N THR A 34 0.69 -16.52 13.15
CA THR A 34 -0.74 -16.83 13.39
C THR A 34 -1.70 -15.69 13.06
N MET A 35 -1.22 -14.45 12.95
CA MET A 35 -2.02 -13.24 12.70
C MET A 35 -1.82 -12.69 11.28
N ARG A 36 -1.19 -13.48 10.39
CA ARG A 36 -0.87 -13.06 9.03
C ARG A 36 -2.13 -12.91 8.16
N GLU A 37 -2.23 -11.89 7.30
CA GLU A 37 -1.34 -10.73 7.23
C GLU A 37 -1.83 -9.64 8.18
N TRP A 38 -0.92 -8.88 8.79
CA TRP A 38 -1.29 -7.72 9.61
C TRP A 38 -1.25 -6.46 8.76
N ILE A 39 -2.37 -5.78 8.60
CA ILE A 39 -2.42 -4.54 7.81
C ILE A 39 -1.90 -3.33 8.61
N HIS A 40 -0.89 -2.69 8.04
CA HIS A 40 -0.24 -1.51 8.62
C HIS A 40 -0.79 -0.21 8.06
N TRP A 41 -1.12 -0.17 6.77
CA TRP A 41 -1.56 1.05 6.10
C TRP A 41 -2.35 0.71 4.84
N MET A 42 -3.36 1.51 4.52
CA MET A 42 -4.09 1.39 3.25
C MET A 42 -4.62 2.74 2.82
N VAL A 43 -4.29 3.11 1.58
CA VAL A 43 -4.80 4.31 0.94
C VAL A 43 -5.26 3.95 -0.47
N VAL A 44 -6.47 4.37 -0.80
CA VAL A 44 -7.11 4.13 -2.11
C VAL A 44 -7.28 5.44 -2.86
N ASN A 45 -7.62 5.37 -4.15
CA ASN A 45 -7.91 6.53 -4.99
C ASN A 45 -6.75 7.54 -5.08
N ILE A 46 -5.50 7.07 -5.02
CA ILE A 46 -4.32 7.94 -5.14
C ILE A 46 -4.16 8.31 -6.62
N PRO A 47 -4.12 9.60 -6.99
CA PRO A 47 -3.83 9.99 -8.37
C PRO A 47 -2.40 9.59 -8.76
N GLY A 48 -2.25 8.99 -9.95
CA GLY A 48 -0.96 8.55 -10.47
C GLY A 48 0.09 9.66 -10.47
N GLY A 49 1.30 9.35 -9.98
CA GLY A 49 2.40 10.32 -9.86
C GLY A 49 2.24 11.35 -8.74
N LYS A 50 1.26 11.17 -7.85
CA LYS A 50 1.09 11.97 -6.62
C LYS A 50 1.47 11.17 -5.37
N ASP A 51 1.59 11.92 -4.28
CA ASP A 51 1.83 11.38 -2.96
C ASP A 51 0.58 10.66 -2.43
N PRO A 52 0.72 9.55 -1.67
CA PRO A 52 -0.42 8.87 -1.04
C PRO A 52 -1.33 9.76 -0.20
N SER A 53 -0.83 10.87 0.37
CA SER A 53 -1.67 11.86 1.08
C SER A 53 -2.78 12.49 0.23
N GLN A 54 -2.71 12.38 -1.10
CA GLN A 54 -3.73 12.87 -2.02
C GLN A 54 -4.83 11.84 -2.31
N GLY A 55 -4.71 10.62 -1.76
CA GLY A 55 -5.74 9.59 -1.80
C GLY A 55 -6.67 9.63 -0.59
N GLN A 56 -7.51 8.61 -0.48
CA GLN A 56 -8.38 8.36 0.66
C GLN A 56 -7.74 7.30 1.56
N GLU A 57 -7.36 7.70 2.78
CA GLU A 57 -6.86 6.77 3.78
C GLU A 57 -8.01 5.93 4.36
N VAL A 58 -7.92 4.61 4.19
CA VAL A 58 -8.91 3.62 4.67
C VAL A 58 -8.43 2.98 5.97
N VAL A 59 -7.13 2.73 6.06
CA VAL A 59 -6.48 2.24 7.27
C VAL A 59 -5.32 3.16 7.59
N GLU A 60 -5.41 3.82 8.74
CA GLU A 60 -4.37 4.73 9.24
C GLU A 60 -3.01 4.02 9.33
N TYR A 61 -1.96 4.74 8.93
CA TYR A 61 -0.59 4.26 9.01
C TYR A 61 -0.19 3.90 10.45
N MET A 62 0.20 2.64 10.64
CA MET A 62 0.82 2.17 11.86
C MET A 62 2.25 1.75 11.57
N GLY A 63 3.23 2.44 12.18
CA GLY A 63 4.64 2.14 11.96
C GLY A 63 5.04 0.71 12.36
N PRO A 64 6.17 0.20 11.84
CA PRO A 64 6.66 -1.13 12.15
C PRO A 64 7.04 -1.24 13.63
N GLN A 65 6.36 -2.13 14.36
CA GLN A 65 6.61 -2.42 15.77
C GLN A 65 6.66 -3.93 16.01
N PRO A 66 7.61 -4.65 15.41
CA PRO A 66 7.67 -6.10 15.49
C PRO A 66 7.98 -6.55 16.94
N PRO A 67 7.20 -7.48 17.52
CA PRO A 67 7.42 -7.92 18.89
C PRO A 67 8.62 -8.86 19.01
N VAL A 68 8.79 -9.80 18.06
CA VAL A 68 9.83 -10.84 18.09
C VAL A 68 10.32 -11.17 16.67
N GLY A 69 11.64 -11.19 16.49
CA GLY A 69 12.26 -11.56 15.22
C GLY A 69 12.31 -10.43 14.20
N ILE A 70 12.63 -10.79 12.96
CA ILE A 70 12.76 -9.88 11.82
C ILE A 70 11.51 -10.03 10.96
N HIS A 71 10.68 -8.98 10.92
CA HIS A 71 9.44 -8.97 10.14
C HIS A 71 9.65 -8.29 8.80
N ARG A 72 8.98 -8.79 7.76
CA ARG A 72 8.91 -8.18 6.44
C ARG A 72 7.71 -7.26 6.38
N TYR A 73 7.94 -5.99 6.09
CA TYR A 73 6.89 -5.03 5.79
C TYR A 73 6.81 -4.87 4.28
N VAL A 74 5.71 -5.32 3.69
CA VAL A 74 5.50 -5.33 2.25
C VAL A 74 4.55 -4.21 1.88
N LEU A 75 5.01 -3.31 1.01
CA LEU A 75 4.21 -2.28 0.36
C LEU A 75 3.85 -2.79 -1.04
N VAL A 76 2.55 -2.97 -1.28
CA VAL A 76 2.01 -3.44 -2.55
C VAL A 76 1.19 -2.33 -3.18
N LEU A 77 1.45 -2.06 -4.46
CA LEU A 77 0.77 -1.05 -5.25
C LEU A 77 -0.09 -1.71 -6.33
N PHE A 78 -1.36 -1.32 -6.41
CA PHE A 78 -2.30 -1.79 -7.41
C PHE A 78 -2.82 -0.61 -8.26
N GLU A 79 -3.14 -0.90 -9.51
CA GLU A 79 -3.86 0.02 -10.39
C GLU A 79 -5.36 -0.21 -10.27
N GLN A 80 -6.12 0.88 -10.18
CA GLN A 80 -7.57 0.84 -10.15
C GLN A 80 -8.13 1.04 -11.54
N LYS A 81 -9.10 0.20 -11.92
CA LYS A 81 -9.89 0.37 -13.14
C LYS A 81 -10.86 1.56 -13.06
N SER A 82 -11.30 1.89 -11.85
CA SER A 82 -12.21 3.00 -11.57
C SER A 82 -12.04 3.50 -10.14
N GLN A 83 -12.60 4.67 -9.85
CA GLN A 83 -12.62 5.20 -8.49
C GLN A 83 -13.43 4.26 -7.58
N LEU A 84 -12.82 3.85 -6.45
CA LEU A 84 -13.48 3.02 -5.45
C LEU A 84 -14.33 3.90 -4.55
N ALA A 85 -15.65 3.73 -4.63
CA ALA A 85 -16.60 4.40 -3.74
C ALA A 85 -16.76 3.60 -2.44
N SER A 86 -16.62 4.27 -1.30
CA SER A 86 -16.92 3.72 0.04
C SER A 86 -16.22 2.40 0.37
N VAL A 87 -14.89 2.38 0.30
CA VAL A 87 -14.11 1.25 0.82
C VAL A 87 -14.24 1.21 2.35
N ALA A 88 -14.86 0.16 2.87
CA ALA A 88 -14.99 -0.03 4.31
C ALA A 88 -13.62 -0.35 4.92
N SER A 89 -13.29 0.28 6.05
CA SER A 89 -12.13 -0.12 6.81
C SER A 89 -12.34 -1.52 7.40
N PRO A 90 -11.32 -2.39 7.39
CA PRO A 90 -11.41 -3.70 8.02
C PRO A 90 -11.68 -3.54 9.53
N ALA A 91 -12.57 -4.38 10.07
CA ALA A 91 -12.94 -4.34 11.49
C ALA A 91 -11.76 -4.61 12.43
N ALA A 92 -10.75 -5.33 11.95
CA ALA A 92 -9.53 -5.64 12.68
C ALA A 92 -8.33 -5.65 11.73
N ARG A 93 -7.15 -5.35 12.25
CA ARG A 93 -5.89 -5.40 11.51
C ARG A 93 -5.31 -6.81 11.26
N PRO A 94 -5.37 -7.77 12.20
CA PRO A 94 -4.86 -9.13 11.95
C PRO A 94 -5.72 -9.88 10.94
N ASN A 95 -5.13 -10.93 10.34
CA ASN A 95 -5.79 -11.83 9.38
C ASN A 95 -6.34 -11.11 8.15
N PHE A 96 -5.74 -9.98 7.78
CA PHE A 96 -6.02 -9.32 6.52
C PHE A 96 -5.48 -10.18 5.37
N ASN A 97 -6.14 -10.12 4.22
CA ASN A 97 -5.73 -10.83 3.02
C ASN A 97 -5.75 -9.89 1.81
N THR A 98 -4.55 -9.44 1.43
CA THR A 98 -4.36 -8.51 0.32
C THR A 98 -4.90 -9.06 -1.02
N ARG A 99 -4.83 -10.38 -1.23
CA ARG A 99 -5.33 -11.02 -2.46
C ARG A 99 -6.85 -11.01 -2.53
N VAL A 100 -7.52 -11.26 -1.40
CA VAL A 100 -8.99 -11.21 -1.33
C VAL A 100 -9.48 -9.78 -1.57
N PHE A 101 -8.82 -8.80 -0.96
CA PHE A 101 -9.12 -7.38 -1.21
C PHE A 101 -8.95 -7.00 -2.70
N ALA A 102 -7.84 -7.41 -3.32
CA ALA A 102 -7.59 -7.15 -4.73
C ALA A 102 -8.64 -7.80 -5.65
N ALA A 103 -9.09 -9.02 -5.33
CA ALA A 103 -10.14 -9.69 -6.07
C ALA A 103 -11.51 -9.02 -5.90
N GLN A 104 -11.86 -8.58 -4.68
CA GLN A 104 -13.12 -7.90 -4.38
C GLN A 104 -13.26 -6.56 -5.10
N HIS A 105 -12.13 -5.86 -5.31
CA HIS A 105 -12.09 -4.55 -5.95
C HIS A 105 -11.59 -4.59 -7.40
N ASP A 106 -11.47 -5.78 -8.00
CA ASP A 106 -11.02 -5.99 -9.39
C ASP A 106 -9.71 -5.27 -9.74
N LEU A 107 -8.78 -5.25 -8.78
CA LEU A 107 -7.48 -4.56 -8.88
C LEU A 107 -6.46 -5.35 -9.73
N GLY A 108 -6.73 -6.61 -10.03
CA GLY A 108 -5.84 -7.47 -10.80
C GLY A 108 -4.52 -7.79 -10.10
N LEU A 109 -3.42 -7.77 -10.85
CA LEU A 109 -2.07 -8.04 -10.34
C LEU A 109 -1.43 -6.75 -9.80
N PRO A 110 -0.55 -6.85 -8.80
CA PRO A 110 0.17 -5.69 -8.31
C PRO A 110 1.09 -5.12 -9.40
N VAL A 111 1.07 -3.80 -9.56
CA VAL A 111 1.94 -3.07 -10.49
C VAL A 111 3.37 -3.00 -9.96
N ALA A 112 3.49 -2.84 -8.65
CA ALA A 112 4.77 -2.82 -7.95
C ALA A 112 4.63 -3.42 -6.56
N ALA A 113 5.72 -3.98 -6.05
CA ALA A 113 5.84 -4.40 -4.67
C ALA A 113 7.26 -4.12 -4.19
N VAL A 114 7.38 -3.55 -3.00
CA VAL A 114 8.65 -3.36 -2.31
C VAL A 114 8.50 -3.87 -0.89
N TYR A 115 9.59 -4.35 -0.29
CA TYR A 115 9.57 -4.75 1.11
C TYR A 115 10.83 -4.29 1.82
N PHE A 116 10.72 -4.13 3.13
CA PHE A 116 11.86 -3.90 4.02
C PHE A 116 11.72 -4.75 5.28
N ASN A 117 12.85 -5.00 5.92
CA ASN A 117 12.89 -5.78 7.16
C ASN A 117 12.98 -4.84 8.35
N SER A 118 12.25 -5.13 9.42
CA SER A 118 12.39 -4.44 10.71
C SER A 118 12.40 -5.43 11.87
N GLN A 119 13.08 -5.07 12.94
CA GLN A 119 13.18 -5.85 14.17
C GLN A 119 13.16 -4.92 15.38
N LYS A 120 12.78 -5.46 16.54
CA LYS A 120 12.85 -4.72 17.80
C LYS A 120 14.29 -4.30 18.08
N GLU A 121 14.54 -3.02 18.38
CA GLU A 121 15.89 -2.57 18.75
C GLU A 121 16.37 -3.36 19.98
N PRO A 122 17.52 -4.05 19.91
CA PRO A 122 18.08 -4.72 21.07
C PRO A 122 18.45 -3.68 22.12
N MET A 123 18.16 -3.98 23.39
CA MET A 123 18.35 -3.08 24.53
C MET A 123 19.79 -2.53 24.63
N SER A 124 20.78 -3.30 24.13
CA SER A 124 22.19 -2.92 24.08
C SER A 124 22.53 -1.82 23.08
N ALA A 125 21.81 -1.72 21.95
CA ALA A 125 22.02 -0.68 20.94
C ALA A 125 21.54 0.69 21.42
N ARG A 126 20.45 0.72 22.21
CA ARG A 126 19.84 1.94 22.76
C ARG A 126 20.76 2.69 23.73
N ARG A 127 21.69 1.98 24.38
CA ARG A 127 22.65 2.52 25.35
C ARG A 127 23.86 3.23 24.71
N ARG A 128 24.12 3.00 23.41
CA ARG A 128 25.21 3.63 22.64
C ARG A 128 24.81 4.93 21.94
N ARG A 129 23.52 5.27 21.90
CA ARG A 129 22.97 6.48 21.25
C ARG A 129 22.58 7.59 22.25
N ARG A 130 22.97 7.46 23.52
CA ARG A 130 22.83 8.51 24.54
C ARG A 130 24.18 9.10 24.89
#